data_AF-A0A512BVQ0-F1
#
_entry.id   AF-A0A512BVQ0-F1
#
_cell.length_a   1.000
_cell.length_b   1.000
_cell.length_c   1.000
_cell.angle_alpha   90.00
_cell.angle_beta   90.00
_cell.angle_gamma   90.00
#
_symmetry.space_group_name_H-M   'P 1'
#
loop_
_entity.id
_entity.type
_entity.pdbx_description
1 polymer ?
#
loop_
_entity_poly.entity_id
_entity_poly.type
_entity_poly.pdbx_seq_one_letter_code
_entity_poly.pdbx_strand_id
1 'polypeptide(L)'
;MFLRGLCLVLVHKSEKAVQCLKQRGVWFLFLPAYSPDPNPIEQAFARIKAHLRKAEARTFDALWRALGDICNLFEPHECWNFLRAAGYASVYPCDALASLTR
;
A
#
# COMPACT_ATOMS: atom_id res chain seq x y z
N MET A 1 3.51 -9.06 -7.04
CA MET A 1 2.71 -8.00 -6.41
C MET A 1 3.60 -7.22 -5.47
N PHE A 2 4.02 -6.02 -5.88
CA PHE A 2 4.95 -5.15 -5.17
C PHE A 2 4.21 -4.38 -4.08
N LEU A 3 4.19 -4.90 -2.86
CA LEU A 3 3.80 -4.13 -1.68
C LEU A 3 5.07 -3.54 -1.06
N ARG A 4 5.57 -2.47 -1.65
CA ARG A 4 6.52 -1.61 -0.95
C ARG A 4 5.69 -0.79 0.05
N GLY A 5 5.73 -1.20 1.31
CA GLY A 5 5.01 -0.56 2.41
C GLY A 5 5.82 -0.62 3.71
N LEU A 6 6.35 0.54 4.11
CA LEU A 6 6.60 0.98 5.49
C LEU A 6 7.33 0.02 6.46
N CYS A 7 8.50 -0.53 6.13
CA CYS A 7 9.30 -1.29 7.11
C CYS A 7 10.29 -0.39 7.90
N LEU A 8 9.76 0.58 8.66
CA LEU A 8 10.59 1.51 9.45
C LEU A 8 10.55 1.28 10.96
N VAL A 9 9.50 0.64 11.48
CA VAL A 9 9.34 0.40 12.92
C VAL A 9 9.95 -0.96 13.29
N LEU A 10 10.60 -1.07 14.45
CA LEU A 10 11.29 -2.29 14.93
C LEU A 10 10.41 -3.55 14.88
N VAL A 11 9.09 -3.40 15.05
CA VAL A 11 8.12 -4.49 14.96
C VAL A 11 8.05 -5.15 13.57
N HIS A 12 8.44 -4.43 12.50
CA HIS A 12 8.45 -4.97 11.13
C HIS A 12 9.76 -5.72 10.79
N LYS A 13 10.77 -5.68 11.68
CA LYS A 13 12.05 -6.40 11.53
C LYS A 13 12.08 -7.73 12.28
N SER A 14 10.95 -8.21 12.79
CA SER A 14 10.87 -9.48 13.50
C SER A 14 11.24 -10.67 12.60
N GLU A 15 12.20 -11.49 13.02
CA GLU A 15 12.60 -12.69 12.29
C GLU A 15 11.44 -13.66 12.07
N LYS A 16 10.55 -13.78 13.06
CA LYS A 16 9.35 -14.62 12.96
C LYS A 16 8.41 -14.15 11.85
N ALA A 17 8.19 -12.83 11.76
CA ALA A 17 7.38 -12.26 10.68
C ALA A 17 8.04 -12.47 9.32
N VAL A 18 9.37 -12.34 9.25
CA VAL A 18 10.15 -12.57 8.03
C VAL A 18 10.02 -14.01 7.55
N GLN A 19 10.14 -14.99 8.44
CA GLN A 19 10.00 -16.41 8.11
C GLN A 19 8.59 -16.75 7.64
N CYS A 20 7.55 -16.29 8.34
CA CYS A 20 6.15 -16.51 7.96
C CYS A 20 5.80 -15.97 6.56
N LEU A 21 6.39 -14.83 6.19
CA LEU A 21 6.16 -14.19 4.90
C LEU A 21 7.00 -14.85 3.78
N LYS A 22 8.25 -15.25 4.06
CA LYS A 22 9.07 -16.02 3.12
C LYS A 22 8.41 -17.35 2.73
N GLN A 23 7.81 -18.06 3.69
CA GLN A 23 7.06 -19.29 3.43
C GLN A 23 5.88 -19.10 2.44
N ARG A 24 5.37 -17.87 2.32
CA ARG A 24 4.30 -17.49 1.40
C ARG A 24 4.82 -16.86 0.10
N GLY A 25 6.14 -16.90 -0.15
CA GLY A 25 6.76 -16.29 -1.33
C GLY A 25 6.80 -14.76 -1.30
N VAL A 26 6.58 -14.15 -0.13
CA VAL A 26 6.64 -12.69 0.05
C VAL A 26 8.05 -12.27 0.45
N TRP A 27 8.50 -11.15 -0.11
CA TRP A 27 9.79 -10.54 0.19
C TRP A 27 9.61 -9.12 0.74
N PHE A 28 10.59 -8.64 1.51
CA PHE A 28 10.55 -7.34 2.16
C PHE A 28 11.34 -6.32 1.37
N LEU A 29 10.78 -5.12 1.21
CA LEU A 29 11.57 -3.95 0.89
C LEU A 29 11.76 -3.10 2.16
N PHE A 30 13.00 -2.99 2.61
CA PHE A 30 13.37 -2.06 3.68
C PHE A 30 13.67 -0.70 3.07
N LEU A 31 12.96 0.32 3.54
CA LEU A 31 13.18 1.72 3.15
C LEU A 31 14.15 2.38 4.15
N PRO A 32 15.03 3.30 3.70
CA PRO A 32 15.85 4.08 4.60
C PRO A 32 14.98 4.94 5.53
N ALA A 33 15.50 5.27 6.70
CA ALA A 33 14.86 6.24 7.60
C ALA A 33 14.74 7.59 6.89
N TYR A 34 13.52 8.16 6.93
CA TYR A 34 13.18 9.40 6.22
C TYR A 34 13.40 9.32 4.70
N SER A 35 12.67 8.41 4.04
CA SER A 35 12.57 8.39 2.57
C SER A 35 12.00 9.74 2.09
N PRO A 36 12.72 10.48 1.21
CA PRO A 36 12.23 11.75 0.66
C PRO A 36 11.03 11.53 -0.29
N ASP A 37 10.90 10.34 -0.86
CA ASP A 37 9.77 9.97 -1.71
C ASP A 37 8.56 9.53 -0.87
N PRO A 38 7.33 9.96 -1.24
CA PRO A 38 6.12 9.59 -0.52
C PRO A 38 5.85 8.10 -0.67
N ASN A 39 5.49 7.43 0.43
CA ASN A 39 4.97 6.07 0.37
C ASN A 39 3.62 6.11 -0.39
N PRO A 40 3.38 5.23 -1.39
CA PRO A 40 2.14 5.24 -2.17
C PRO A 40 0.87 5.16 -1.31
N ILE A 41 0.96 4.58 -0.12
CA ILE A 41 -0.15 4.49 0.82
C ILE A 41 -0.59 5.86 1.36
N GLU A 42 0.30 6.85 1.41
CA GLU A 42 0.01 8.19 1.93
C GLU A 42 -1.01 8.93 1.06
N GLN A 43 -0.94 8.76 -0.26
CA GLN A 43 -1.89 9.34 -1.20
C GLN A 43 -3.29 8.74 -1.00
N ALA A 44 -3.38 7.41 -0.88
CA ALA A 44 -4.63 6.73 -0.55
C ALA A 44 -5.18 7.18 0.81
N PHE A 45 -4.33 7.27 1.84
CA PHE A 45 -4.74 7.74 3.17
C PHE A 45 -5.17 9.21 3.19
N ALA A 46 -4.59 10.07 2.36
CA ALA A 46 -5.03 11.45 2.24
C ALA A 46 -6.49 11.52 1.77
N ARG A 47 -6.84 10.72 0.75
CA ARG A 47 -8.22 10.60 0.25
C ARG A 47 -9.15 9.99 1.29
N ILE A 48 -8.75 8.89 1.95
CA ILE A 48 -9.54 8.29 3.04
C ILE A 48 -9.83 9.31 4.14
N LYS A 49 -8.81 10.04 4.61
CA LYS A 49 -8.98 11.08 5.64
C LYS A 49 -9.93 12.19 5.18
N ALA A 50 -9.88 12.60 3.92
CA ALA A 50 -10.80 13.61 3.38
C ALA A 50 -12.25 13.13 3.44
N HIS A 51 -12.52 11.90 3.02
CA HIS A 51 -13.87 11.33 3.08
C HIS A 51 -14.33 11.10 4.53
N LEU A 52 -13.46 10.62 5.42
CA LEU A 52 -13.79 10.46 6.83
C LEU A 52 -14.12 11.78 7.52
N ARG A 53 -13.37 12.85 7.21
CA ARG A 53 -13.67 14.21 7.72
C ARG A 53 -15.04 14.68 7.26
N LYS A 54 -15.42 14.39 6.02
CA LYS A 54 -16.74 14.71 5.47
C LYS A 54 -17.86 13.86 6.08
N ALA A 55 -17.58 12.62 6.46
CA ALA A 55 -18.56 11.71 7.06
C ALA A 55 -18.93 12.09 8.50
N GLU A 56 -18.09 12.87 9.19
CA GLU A 56 -18.34 13.39 10.55
C GLU A 56 -18.78 12.36 11.60
N ALA A 57 -18.39 11.08 11.42
CA ALA A 57 -18.75 10.01 12.35
C ALA A 57 -18.29 10.32 13.78
N ARG A 58 -19.21 10.18 14.75
CA ARG A 58 -18.96 10.42 16.19
C ARG A 58 -18.93 9.16 17.05
N THR A 59 -19.11 8.00 16.43
CA THR A 59 -19.05 6.69 17.11
C THR A 59 -18.07 5.77 16.40
N PHE A 60 -17.50 4.82 17.15
CA PHE A 60 -16.56 3.84 16.60
C PHE A 60 -17.21 3.01 15.48
N ASP A 61 -18.44 2.52 15.69
CA ASP A 61 -19.13 1.71 14.69
C ASP A 61 -19.46 2.49 13.41
N ALA A 62 -19.84 3.77 13.55
CA ALA A 62 -20.08 4.62 12.39
C ALA A 62 -18.77 4.90 11.63
N LEU A 63 -17.66 5.11 12.35
CA LEU A 63 -16.35 5.30 11.75
C LEU A 63 -15.89 4.04 11.00
N TRP A 64 -16.07 2.86 11.60
CA TRP A 64 -15.71 1.58 11.00
C TRP A 64 -16.49 1.29 9.72
N ARG A 65 -17.81 1.50 9.73
CA ARG A 65 -18.66 1.36 8.54
C ARG A 65 -18.26 2.35 7.45
N ALA A 66 -18.12 3.63 7.81
CA ALA A 66 -17.71 4.66 6.86
C ALA A 66 -16.35 4.34 6.22
N LEU A 67 -15.40 3.82 7.00
CA LEU A 67 -14.10 3.39 6.46
C LEU A 67 -14.26 2.27 5.43
N GLY A 68 -15.11 1.26 5.71
CA GLY A 68 -15.42 0.19 4.77
C GLY A 68 -16.03 0.72 3.47
N ASP A 69 -17.02 1.61 3.57
CA ASP A 69 -17.66 2.23 2.42
C ASP A 69 -16.67 3.04 1.58
N ILE A 70 -15.78 3.79 2.23
CA ILE A 70 -14.74 4.58 1.56
C ILE A 70 -13.72 3.68 0.86
N CYS A 71 -13.31 2.57 1.48
CA CYS A 71 -12.39 1.60 0.86
C CYS A 71 -12.99 1.01 -0.43
N ASN A 72 -14.31 0.84 -0.49
CA ASN A 72 -15.01 0.37 -1.70
C ASN A 72 -15.04 1.41 -2.83
N LEU A 73 -14.66 2.67 -2.59
CA LEU A 73 -14.57 3.73 -3.61
C LEU A 73 -13.24 3.72 -4.38
N PHE A 74 -12.30 2.86 -4.00
CA PHE A 74 -11.00 2.77 -4.64
C PHE A 74 -11.04 1.80 -5.81
N GLU A 75 -10.91 2.35 -7.02
CA GLU A 75 -10.81 1.55 -8.22
C GLU A 75 -9.37 1.02 -8.42
N PRO A 76 -9.19 -0.19 -8.98
CA PRO A 76 -7.86 -0.77 -9.19
C PRO A 76 -6.90 0.12 -9.98
N HIS A 77 -7.40 0.84 -10.98
CA HIS A 77 -6.60 1.74 -11.82
C HIS A 77 -6.09 2.96 -11.03
N GLU A 78 -6.85 3.44 -10.05
CA GLU A 78 -6.45 4.55 -9.20
C GLU A 78 -5.36 4.14 -8.22
N CYS A 79 -5.51 2.95 -7.62
CA CYS A 79 -4.46 2.34 -6.81
C CYS A 79 -3.15 2.17 -7.60
N TRP A 80 -3.25 1.79 -8.87
CA TRP A 80 -2.09 1.71 -9.76
C TRP A 80 -1.43 3.08 -9.99
N ASN A 81 -2.21 4.14 -10.08
CA ASN A 81 -1.68 5.50 -10.24
C ASN A 81 -0.89 5.95 -8.99
N PHE A 82 -1.34 5.60 -7.77
CA PHE A 82 -0.56 5.89 -6.55
C PHE A 82 0.79 5.18 -6.54
N LEU A 83 0.82 3.90 -6.96
CA LEU A 83 2.06 3.14 -7.09
C LEU A 83 2.99 3.75 -8.14
N ARG A 84 2.45 4.18 -9.29
CA ARG A 84 3.24 4.86 -10.33
C ARG A 84 3.80 6.19 -9.83
N ALA A 85 2.98 7.00 -9.16
CA ALA A 85 3.38 8.30 -8.62
C ALA A 85 4.49 8.18 -7.57
N ALA A 86 4.52 7.09 -6.79
CA ALA A 86 5.61 6.81 -5.85
C ALA A 86 6.86 6.19 -6.50
N GLY A 87 6.85 5.90 -7.81
CA GLY A 87 7.96 5.27 -8.53
C GLY A 87 8.02 3.73 -8.36
N TYR A 88 6.91 3.12 -7.93
CA TYR A 88 6.85 1.70 -7.53
C TYR A 88 6.25 0.81 -8.62
N ALA A 89 5.62 1.42 -9.63
CA ALA A 89 5.18 0.75 -10.84
C ALA A 89 6.06 1.22 -12.01
N SER A 90 6.88 0.33 -12.55
CA SER A 90 7.58 0.55 -13.81
C SER A 90 6.59 0.56 -14.96
N VAL A 91 6.77 1.46 -15.93
CA VAL A 91 6.11 1.38 -17.23
C VAL A 91 6.74 0.23 -18.02
N TYR A 92 6.39 -1.01 -17.68
CA TYR A 92 6.51 -2.08 -18.65
C TYR A 92 5.12 -2.25 -19.26
N PRO A 93 4.96 -2.12 -20.59
CA PRO A 93 3.74 -2.56 -21.24
C PRO A 93 3.51 -4.03 -20.90
N CYS A 94 2.24 -4.42 -20.84
CA CYS A 94 1.70 -5.72 -20.41
C CYS A 94 2.35 -6.95 -21.08
N ASP A 95 3.21 -6.76 -22.08
CA ASP A 95 3.80 -7.82 -22.91
C ASP A 95 5.18 -8.31 -22.44
N ALA A 96 5.82 -7.65 -21.46
CA ALA A 96 7.19 -7.99 -21.04
C ALA A 96 7.31 -9.12 -19.99
N LEU A 97 6.20 -9.64 -19.45
CA LEU A 97 6.23 -10.78 -18.52
C LEU A 97 6.38 -12.14 -19.21
N ALA A 98 6.35 -12.20 -20.54
CA ALA A 98 6.57 -13.42 -21.31
C ALA A 98 8.06 -13.79 -21.48
N SER A 99 9.01 -12.91 -21.15
CA SER A 99 10.44 -13.13 -21.40
C SER A 99 11.28 -13.47 -20.15
N LEU A 100 10.70 -13.47 -18.95
CA LEU A 100 11.37 -13.84 -17.69
C LEU A 100 10.95 -15.23 -17.16
N THR A 101 10.57 -16.12 -18.06
CA THR A 101 10.46 -17.58 -17.83
C THR A 101 11.49 -18.36 -18.67
N ARG A 102 12.75 -17.93 -18.62
CA ARG A 102 13.91 -18.78 -18.91
C ARG A 102 14.94 -18.66 -17.81
#